data_AF-A0A9D4SCH1-F1
#
_entry.id   AF-A0A9D4SCH1-F1
#
_cell.length_a   1.000
_cell.length_b   1.000
_cell.length_c   1.000
_cell.angle_alpha   90.00
_cell.angle_beta   90.00
_cell.angle_gamma   90.00
#
_symmetry.space_group_name_H-M   'P 1'
#
loop_
_entity.id
_entity.type
_entity.pdbx_description
1 polymer ?
#
loop_
_entity_poly.entity_id
_entity_poly.type
_entity_poly.pdbx_seq_one_letter_code
_entity_poly.pdbx_strand_id
1 'polypeptide(L)'
;MALALNWLISLPTRNKNTIDLFMTNKQSLVTRGKPLPGVSDRAIVFIEVARKSLRKRLSRSKKKAYRKAQLNSTPEDITKYKQLQNNTQQECKKAYNNFVRDTVTSYKNPKKMYYFSSSKRCESSGVQIPKSNAFGHSNPKSKAEILNSHFSSFFTEEDFSKTTTMDSV
;
A
#
# COMPACT_ATOMS: atom_id res chain seq x y z
N MET A 1 -6.68 16.70 3.19
CA MET A 1 -5.37 17.21 2.74
C MET A 1 -5.53 17.67 1.30
N ALA A 2 -5.46 18.97 1.06
CA ALA A 2 -5.54 19.52 -0.28
C ALA A 2 -4.34 19.04 -1.12
N LEU A 3 -4.60 18.46 -2.28
CA LEU A 3 -3.58 18.17 -3.29
C LEU A 3 -3.24 19.50 -3.99
N ALA A 4 -2.35 20.29 -3.39
CA ALA A 4 -1.87 21.51 -4.01
C ALA A 4 -1.02 21.15 -5.24
N LEU A 5 -1.49 21.54 -6.43
CA LEU A 5 -0.69 21.54 -7.65
C LEU A 5 0.37 22.65 -7.51
N ASN A 6 1.56 22.30 -7.07
CA ASN A 6 2.63 23.26 -6.90
C ASN A 6 3.40 23.44 -8.21
N TRP A 7 3.52 24.69 -8.64
CA TRP A 7 4.31 25.13 -9.79
C TRP A 7 5.79 24.95 -9.42
N LEU A 8 6.52 24.10 -10.14
CA LEU A 8 7.89 23.77 -9.76
C LEU A 8 8.93 24.58 -10.52
N ILE A 9 8.66 24.97 -11.78
CA ILE A 9 9.70 25.54 -12.65
C ILE A 9 9.07 26.54 -13.64
N SER A 10 9.41 27.82 -13.50
CA SER A 10 9.13 28.90 -14.47
C SER A 10 10.43 29.35 -15.11
N LEU A 11 10.97 28.54 -16.03
CA LEU A 11 12.18 28.91 -16.77
C LEU A 11 11.77 29.64 -18.05
N PRO A 12 12.37 30.80 -18.38
CA PRO A 12 12.07 31.48 -19.63
C PRO A 12 12.54 30.61 -20.80
N THR A 13 11.61 30.25 -21.68
CA THR A 13 11.89 29.38 -22.83
C THR A 13 11.92 30.13 -24.16
N ARG A 14 11.46 31.39 -24.19
CA ARG A 14 11.53 32.27 -25.38
C ARG A 14 11.87 33.69 -24.95
N ASN A 15 13.12 34.10 -25.14
CA ASN A 15 13.65 35.37 -24.65
C ASN A 15 13.44 35.54 -23.13
N LYS A 16 12.51 36.42 -22.72
CA LYS A 16 12.11 36.68 -21.32
C LYS A 16 10.77 36.07 -20.94
N ASN A 17 10.09 35.38 -21.87
CA ASN A 17 8.76 34.82 -21.65
C ASN A 17 8.83 33.33 -21.31
N THR A 18 8.05 32.95 -20.30
CA THR A 18 7.82 31.55 -19.89
C THR A 18 6.52 31.08 -20.52
N ILE A 19 6.62 30.37 -21.65
CA ILE A 19 5.43 29.85 -22.35
C ILE A 19 5.23 28.37 -22.03
N ASP A 20 6.31 27.65 -21.77
CA ASP A 20 6.27 26.22 -21.47
C ASP A 20 6.25 25.99 -19.96
N LEU A 21 5.18 25.36 -19.48
CA LEU A 21 4.98 25.06 -18.07
C LEU A 21 5.03 23.57 -17.79
N PHE A 22 5.77 23.18 -16.75
CA PHE A 22 5.74 21.84 -16.22
C PHE A 22 5.10 21.79 -14.83
N MET A 23 4.00 21.06 -14.71
CA MET A 23 3.27 20.88 -13.47
C MET A 23 3.37 19.43 -12.98
N THR A 24 3.58 19.23 -11.68
CA THR A 24 3.57 17.90 -11.08
C THR A 24 3.00 17.94 -9.67
N ASN A 25 2.19 16.94 -9.34
CA ASN A 25 1.70 16.70 -7.97
C ASN A 25 2.78 16.04 -7.08
N LYS A 26 3.96 15.69 -7.64
CA LYS A 26 5.04 15.02 -6.91
C LYS A 26 6.38 15.71 -7.17
N GLN A 27 6.54 16.89 -6.60
CA GLN A 27 7.77 17.69 -6.72
C GLN A 27 9.02 16.95 -6.24
N SER A 28 8.92 16.12 -5.21
CA SER A 28 10.02 15.27 -4.71
C SER A 28 10.59 14.27 -5.74
N LEU A 29 9.95 14.10 -6.90
CA LEU A 29 10.46 13.28 -7.99
C LEU A 29 11.26 14.06 -9.02
N VAL A 30 11.06 15.37 -9.11
CA VAL A 30 11.79 16.18 -10.07
C VAL A 30 13.14 16.48 -9.46
N THR A 31 14.18 15.99 -10.13
CA THR A 31 15.56 16.07 -9.64
C THR A 31 16.22 17.33 -10.18
N ARG A 32 16.02 17.62 -11.46
CA ARG A 32 16.60 18.80 -12.15
C ARG A 32 15.66 19.27 -13.25
N GLY A 33 15.67 20.56 -13.54
CA GLY A 33 15.10 21.10 -14.77
C GLY A 33 15.94 22.27 -15.27
N LYS A 34 16.18 22.33 -16.58
CA LYS A 34 16.95 23.40 -17.22
C LYS A 34 16.43 23.68 -18.63
N PRO A 35 16.50 24.92 -19.12
CA PRO A 35 16.28 25.19 -20.53
C PRO A 35 17.53 24.77 -21.30
N LEU A 36 17.33 24.10 -22.43
CA LEU A 36 18.38 23.75 -23.39
C LEU A 36 18.17 24.56 -24.67
N PRO A 37 19.23 24.99 -25.36
CA PRO A 37 19.09 25.66 -26.65
C PRO A 37 18.37 24.72 -27.63
N GLY A 38 17.26 25.18 -28.20
CA GLY A 38 16.53 24.48 -29.25
C GLY A 38 17.04 24.87 -30.63
N VAL A 39 16.49 24.22 -31.66
CA VAL A 39 16.83 24.48 -33.08
C VAL A 39 16.16 25.77 -33.62
N SER A 40 15.27 26.38 -32.84
CA SER A 40 14.48 27.57 -33.18
C SER A 40 14.49 28.54 -31.99
N ASP A 41 13.76 29.65 -32.07
CA ASP A 41 13.59 30.68 -31.02
C ASP A 41 12.99 30.17 -29.70
N ARG A 42 12.77 28.85 -29.59
CA ARG A 42 12.23 28.17 -28.43
C ARG A 42 13.31 27.28 -27.82
N ALA A 43 13.61 27.53 -26.56
CA ALA A 43 14.41 26.63 -25.73
C ALA A 43 13.61 25.36 -25.41
N ILE A 44 14.29 24.22 -25.38
CA ILE A 44 13.73 22.93 -24.98
C ILE A 44 13.74 22.86 -23.46
N VAL A 45 12.61 22.52 -22.83
CA VAL A 45 12.58 22.28 -21.38
C VAL A 45 13.07 20.86 -21.10
N PHE A 46 14.27 20.74 -20.53
CA PHE A 46 14.78 19.47 -20.05
C PHE A 46 14.41 19.28 -18.59
N ILE A 47 13.75 18.17 -18.26
CA ILE A 47 13.35 17.84 -16.89
C ILE A 47 13.75 16.41 -16.57
N GLU A 48 14.54 16.26 -15.53
CA GLU A 48 14.93 14.98 -14.98
C GLU A 48 14.00 14.60 -13.84
N VAL A 49 13.27 13.49 -14.02
CA VAL A 49 12.34 12.97 -13.02
C VAL A 49 12.78 11.59 -12.55
N ALA A 50 13.06 11.48 -11.25
CA ALA A 50 13.35 10.23 -10.57
C ALA A 50 12.16 9.27 -10.69
N ARG A 51 12.38 8.12 -11.34
CA ARG A 51 11.39 7.05 -11.44
C ARG A 51 11.28 6.28 -10.11
N LYS A 52 10.35 6.68 -9.22
CA LYS A 52 10.07 5.93 -7.97
C LYS A 52 9.45 4.53 -8.17
N SER A 53 9.02 4.16 -9.38
CA SER A 53 8.18 2.97 -9.57
C SER A 53 8.94 1.64 -9.67
N LEU A 54 10.12 1.53 -9.04
CA LEU A 54 10.92 0.29 -9.01
C LEU A 54 10.08 -0.95 -8.66
N ARG A 55 9.25 -0.87 -7.62
CA ARG A 55 8.33 -1.96 -7.24
C ARG A 55 7.31 -2.30 -8.31
N LYS A 56 6.72 -1.30 -8.99
CA LYS A 56 5.77 -1.54 -10.10
C LYS A 56 6.47 -2.19 -11.29
N ARG A 57 7.69 -1.74 -11.61
CA ARG A 57 8.53 -2.33 -12.67
C ARG A 57 8.84 -3.78 -12.36
N LEU A 58 9.36 -4.07 -11.17
CA LEU A 58 9.67 -5.43 -10.71
C LEU A 58 8.43 -6.32 -10.72
N SER A 59 7.29 -5.84 -10.23
CA SER A 59 6.04 -6.59 -10.27
C SER A 59 5.58 -6.94 -11.70
N ARG A 60 5.73 -6.01 -12.65
CA ARG A 60 5.42 -6.26 -14.07
C ARG A 60 6.38 -7.26 -14.68
N SER A 61 7.68 -7.10 -14.43
CA SER A 61 8.73 -8.03 -14.89
C SER A 61 8.52 -9.44 -14.33
N LYS A 62 8.20 -9.57 -13.04
CA LYS A 62 7.85 -10.84 -12.38
C LYS A 62 6.66 -11.50 -13.08
N LYS A 63 5.58 -10.75 -13.34
CA LYS A 63 4.38 -11.27 -14.03
C LYS A 63 4.71 -11.75 -15.45
N LYS A 64 5.54 -11.00 -16.19
CA LYS A 64 5.98 -11.40 -17.53
C LYS A 64 6.82 -12.68 -17.49
N ALA A 65 7.78 -12.77 -16.57
CA ALA A 65 8.64 -13.95 -16.41
C ALA A 65 7.83 -15.19 -15.98
N TYR A 66 6.85 -15.03 -15.09
CA TYR A 66 5.93 -16.09 -14.70
C TYR A 66 5.17 -16.65 -15.91
N ARG A 67 4.58 -15.77 -16.74
CA ARG A 67 3.88 -16.19 -17.96
C ARG A 67 4.79 -16.93 -18.93
N LYS A 68 6.04 -16.46 -19.08
CA LYS A 68 7.02 -17.11 -19.95
C LYS A 68 7.42 -18.49 -19.43
N ALA A 69 7.66 -18.61 -18.12
CA ALA A 69 7.98 -19.87 -17.46
C ALA A 69 6.82 -20.88 -17.58
N GLN A 70 5.56 -20.43 -17.51
CA GLN A 70 4.39 -21.28 -17.72
C GLN A 70 4.22 -21.76 -19.17
N LEU A 71 4.67 -20.96 -20.14
CA LEU A 71 4.54 -21.29 -21.56
C LEU A 71 5.62 -22.27 -22.04
N ASN A 72 6.89 -21.97 -21.72
CA ASN A 72 8.03 -22.69 -22.28
C ASN A 72 8.63 -23.72 -21.31
N SER A 73 8.31 -23.64 -20.01
CA SER A 73 8.80 -24.53 -18.93
C SER A 73 10.31 -24.80 -18.93
N THR A 74 11.13 -23.91 -19.50
CA THR A 74 12.58 -24.07 -19.52
C THR A 74 13.18 -23.77 -18.15
N PRO A 75 14.23 -24.49 -17.72
CA PRO A 75 14.90 -24.23 -16.44
C PRO A 75 15.40 -22.79 -16.28
N GLU A 76 15.83 -22.16 -17.38
CA GLU A 76 16.27 -20.77 -17.43
C GLU A 76 15.13 -19.79 -17.14
N ASP A 77 13.95 -19.99 -17.74
CA ASP A 77 12.79 -19.12 -17.53
C ASP A 77 12.24 -19.25 -16.11
N ILE A 78 12.27 -20.45 -15.54
CA ILE A 78 11.91 -20.71 -14.15
C ILE A 78 12.89 -20.02 -13.19
N THR A 79 14.19 -20.13 -13.45
CA THR A 79 15.24 -19.50 -12.63
C THR A 79 15.11 -17.97 -12.66
N LYS A 80 14.89 -17.40 -13.86
CA LYS A 80 14.65 -15.96 -14.03
C LYS A 80 13.41 -15.48 -13.30
N TYR A 81 12.32 -16.25 -13.33
CA TYR A 81 11.13 -15.96 -12.56
C TYR A 81 11.40 -15.95 -11.05
N LYS A 82 12.06 -16.99 -10.52
CA LYS A 82 12.41 -17.09 -9.09
C LYS A 82 13.28 -15.92 -8.63
N GLN A 83 14.29 -15.54 -9.41
CA GLN A 83 15.12 -14.37 -9.13
C GLN A 83 14.28 -13.08 -9.05
N LEU A 84 13.40 -12.85 -10.04
CA LEU A 84 12.52 -11.68 -10.04
C LEU A 84 11.50 -11.70 -8.89
N GLN A 85 11.03 -12.87 -8.49
CA GLN A 85 10.16 -13.05 -7.33
C GLN A 85 10.86 -12.62 -6.05
N ASN A 86 12.07 -13.13 -5.81
CA ASN A 86 12.89 -12.79 -4.65
C ASN A 86 13.21 -11.30 -4.61
N ASN A 87 13.66 -10.72 -5.73
CA ASN A 87 13.96 -9.29 -5.82
C ASN A 87 12.72 -8.43 -5.55
N THR A 88 11.56 -8.82 -6.09
CA THR A 88 10.30 -8.10 -5.84
C THR A 88 9.92 -8.17 -4.35
N GLN A 89 10.07 -9.34 -3.72
CA GLN A 89 9.78 -9.52 -2.30
C GLN A 89 10.71 -8.69 -1.42
N GLN A 90 12.01 -8.71 -1.68
CA GLN A 90 13.00 -7.92 -0.95
C GLN A 90 12.70 -6.42 -1.05
N GLU A 91 12.38 -5.91 -2.24
CA GLU A 91 12.06 -4.49 -2.43
C GLU A 91 10.74 -4.09 -1.75
N CYS A 92 9.74 -4.99 -1.72
CA CYS A 92 8.52 -4.77 -0.95
C CYS A 92 8.80 -4.74 0.56
N LYS A 93 9.61 -5.68 1.08
CA LYS A 93 10.04 -5.71 2.49
C LYS A 93 10.83 -4.46 2.87
N LYS A 94 11.79 -4.05 2.03
CA LYS A 94 12.58 -2.82 2.22
C LYS A 94 11.69 -1.59 2.28
N ALA A 95 10.75 -1.47 1.35
CA ALA A 95 9.80 -0.35 1.35
C ALA A 95 8.91 -0.33 2.60
N TYR A 96 8.46 -1.50 3.06
CA TYR A 96 7.70 -1.63 4.29
C TYR A 96 8.53 -1.22 5.51
N ASN A 97 9.75 -1.76 5.65
CA ASN A 97 10.65 -1.43 6.75
C ASN A 97 10.98 0.07 6.79
N ASN A 98 11.23 0.68 5.62
CA ASN A 98 11.44 2.13 5.53
C ASN A 98 10.20 2.90 5.99
N PHE A 99 9.00 2.50 5.55
CA PHE A 99 7.76 3.12 6.00
C PHE A 99 7.55 2.98 7.51
N VAL A 100 7.80 1.81 8.08
CA VAL A 100 7.70 1.58 9.53
C VAL A 100 8.73 2.43 10.26
N ARG A 101 9.98 2.45 9.80
CA ARG A 101 11.04 3.30 10.36
C ARG A 101 10.63 4.77 10.33
N ASP A 102 10.15 5.28 9.20
CA ASP A 102 9.69 6.67 9.06
C ASP A 102 8.49 6.96 9.97
N THR A 103 7.60 5.99 10.15
CA THR A 103 6.43 6.12 11.03
C THR A 103 6.82 6.17 12.51
N VAL A 104 7.78 5.33 12.93
CA VAL A 104 8.27 5.27 14.32
C VAL A 104 9.18 6.45 14.66
N THR A 105 10.05 6.86 13.72
CA THR A 105 10.98 7.98 13.93
C THR A 105 10.31 9.35 13.85
N SER A 106 9.10 9.44 13.28
CA SER A 106 8.31 10.68 13.21
C SER A 106 7.67 11.03 14.56
N TYR A 107 8.48 11.35 15.57
CA TYR A 107 8.06 11.81 16.91
C TYR A 107 7.15 13.05 16.86
N LYS A 108 7.28 13.87 15.81
CA LYS A 108 6.44 15.06 15.56
C LYS A 108 4.97 14.74 15.23
N ASN A 109 4.64 13.50 14.87
CA ASN A 109 3.28 13.09 14.49
C ASN A 109 2.87 11.76 15.16
N PRO A 110 2.60 11.74 16.48
CA PRO A 110 2.27 10.51 17.21
C PRO A 110 1.02 9.80 16.66
N LYS A 111 0.11 10.54 16.03
CA LYS A 111 -1.07 9.99 15.37
C LYS A 111 -0.73 8.99 14.27
N LYS A 112 0.33 9.19 13.48
CA LYS A 112 0.70 8.27 12.38
C LYS A 112 1.10 6.90 12.93
N MET A 113 1.86 6.88 14.02
CA MET A 113 2.21 5.66 14.74
C MET A 113 0.97 4.98 15.30
N TYR A 114 0.07 5.74 15.95
CA TYR A 114 -1.17 5.20 16.51
C TYR A 114 -2.08 4.60 15.42
N TYR A 115 -2.24 5.26 14.27
CA TYR A 115 -2.98 4.70 13.14
C TYR A 115 -2.33 3.42 12.62
N PHE A 116 -1.00 3.40 12.50
CA PHE A 116 -0.29 2.22 12.04
C PHE A 116 -0.49 1.04 13.00
N SER A 117 -0.26 1.22 14.31
CA SER A 117 -0.47 0.17 15.31
C SER A 117 -1.93 -0.29 15.36
N SER A 118 -2.86 0.67 15.35
CA SER A 118 -4.30 0.38 15.35
C SER A 118 -4.78 -0.31 14.07
N SER A 119 -4.15 -0.06 12.92
CA SER A 119 -4.49 -0.73 11.64
C SER A 119 -4.09 -2.20 11.61
N LYS A 120 -3.10 -2.59 12.41
CA LYS A 120 -2.65 -3.98 12.45
C LYS A 120 -3.65 -4.90 13.11
N ARG A 121 -4.53 -4.39 13.99
CA ARG A 121 -5.72 -5.08 14.54
C ARG A 121 -5.49 -6.53 14.97
N CYS A 122 -4.26 -6.89 15.34
CA CYS A 122 -3.88 -8.22 15.75
C CYS A 122 -3.16 -8.08 17.08
N GLU A 123 -3.66 -8.79 18.09
CA GLU A 123 -2.87 -9.11 19.29
C GLU A 123 -1.87 -10.22 18.96
N SER A 124 -0.94 -10.54 19.86
CA SER A 124 0.05 -11.61 19.61
C SER A 124 -0.57 -12.97 19.30
N SER A 125 -1.83 -13.20 19.70
CA SER A 125 -2.63 -14.40 19.42
C SER A 125 -3.35 -14.39 18.06
N GLY A 126 -3.20 -13.34 17.24
CA GLY A 126 -3.74 -13.27 15.87
C GLY A 126 -5.26 -12.98 15.74
N VAL A 127 -6.02 -13.08 16.83
CA VAL A 127 -7.46 -12.78 16.87
C VAL A 127 -7.70 -11.50 17.68
N GLN A 128 -8.45 -10.56 17.12
CA GLN A 128 -8.87 -9.36 17.85
C GLN A 128 -10.12 -9.66 18.68
N ILE A 129 -10.11 -9.27 19.94
CA ILE A 129 -11.30 -9.31 20.80
C ILE A 129 -12.21 -8.12 20.43
N PRO A 130 -13.53 -8.33 20.30
CA PRO A 130 -14.50 -7.24 20.20
C PRO A 130 -14.32 -6.22 21.33
N LYS A 131 -14.50 -4.93 21.01
CA LYS A 131 -14.40 -3.86 22.02
C LYS A 131 -15.57 -4.00 23.00
N SER A 132 -15.33 -4.51 24.19
CA SER A 132 -16.28 -4.37 25.30
C SER A 132 -15.99 -3.09 26.08
N ASN A 133 -16.96 -2.60 26.85
CA ASN A 133 -16.88 -1.33 27.59
C ASN A 133 -15.79 -1.32 28.69
N ALA A 134 -15.11 -2.43 28.93
CA ALA A 134 -14.06 -2.57 29.92
C ALA A 134 -12.67 -2.73 29.28
N PHE A 135 -11.67 -2.21 29.99
CA PHE A 135 -10.24 -2.25 29.68
C PHE A 135 -9.75 -3.59 29.12
N GLY A 136 -8.68 -3.52 28.30
CA GLY A 136 -8.14 -4.62 27.51
C GLY A 136 -8.06 -5.97 28.23
N HIS A 137 -8.77 -6.95 27.69
CA HIS A 137 -8.83 -8.31 28.23
C HIS A 137 -7.55 -9.06 27.90
N SER A 138 -6.62 -9.17 28.86
CA SER A 138 -5.37 -9.91 28.66
C SER A 138 -5.53 -11.42 28.89
N ASN A 139 -6.47 -11.84 29.74
CA ASN A 139 -6.63 -13.23 30.17
C ASN A 139 -7.30 -14.08 29.07
N PRO A 140 -6.67 -15.17 28.58
CA PRO A 140 -7.23 -16.06 27.55
C PRO A 140 -8.67 -16.51 27.80
N LYS A 141 -9.04 -16.81 29.05
CA LYS A 141 -10.40 -17.26 29.41
C LYS A 141 -11.44 -16.16 29.14
N SER A 142 -11.14 -14.93 29.56
CA SER A 142 -11.98 -13.76 29.31
C SER A 142 -12.10 -13.46 27.80
N LYS A 143 -11.02 -13.66 27.03
CA LYS A 143 -11.09 -13.53 25.56
C LYS A 143 -12.07 -14.53 24.95
N ALA A 144 -11.97 -15.79 25.38
CA ALA A 144 -12.81 -16.88 24.88
C ALA A 144 -14.29 -16.63 25.20
N GLU A 145 -14.61 -16.18 26.42
CA GLU A 145 -15.98 -15.84 26.84
C GLU A 145 -16.57 -14.70 26.01
N ILE A 146 -15.81 -13.63 25.77
CA ILE A 146 -16.26 -12.49 24.96
C ILE A 146 -16.46 -12.90 23.50
N LEU A 147 -15.54 -13.68 22.94
CA LEU A 147 -15.68 -14.19 21.57
C LEU A 147 -16.91 -15.09 21.46
N ASN A 148 -17.10 -16.00 22.42
CA ASN A 148 -18.24 -16.91 22.42
C ASN A 148 -19.56 -16.15 22.51
N SER A 149 -19.67 -15.15 23.40
CA SER A 149 -20.84 -14.29 23.51
C SER A 149 -21.09 -13.46 22.24
N HIS A 150 -20.04 -12.93 21.63
CA HIS A 150 -20.16 -12.18 20.39
C HIS A 150 -20.61 -13.08 19.22
N PHE A 151 -20.06 -14.30 19.11
CA PHE A 151 -20.46 -15.24 18.06
C PHE A 151 -21.85 -15.83 18.30
N SER A 152 -22.21 -16.13 19.56
CA SER A 152 -23.54 -16.62 19.90
C SER A 152 -24.62 -15.62 19.51
N SER A 153 -24.35 -14.32 19.60
CA SER A 153 -25.30 -13.27 19.21
C SER A 153 -25.64 -13.23 17.71
N PHE A 154 -24.83 -13.84 16.84
CA PHE A 154 -25.14 -13.91 15.41
C PHE A 154 -26.13 -15.01 15.07
N PHE A 155 -26.30 -15.99 15.95
CA PHE A 155 -27.25 -17.07 15.71
C PHE A 155 -28.64 -16.61 16.14
N THR A 156 -29.61 -16.74 15.24
CA THR A 156 -31.02 -16.56 15.55
C THR A 156 -31.45 -17.68 16.48
N GLU A 157 -32.09 -17.34 17.61
CA GLU A 157 -32.76 -18.32 18.44
C GLU A 157 -33.93 -18.92 17.64
N GLU A 158 -33.90 -20.24 17.41
CA GLU A 158 -35.00 -20.93 16.75
C GLU A 158 -36.18 -20.99 17.72
N ASP A 159 -37.29 -20.35 17.34
CA ASP A 159 -38.54 -20.41 18.09
C ASP A 159 -39.26 -21.73 17.76
N PHE A 160 -39.00 -22.76 18.57
CA PHE A 160 -39.61 -24.08 18.44
C PHE A 160 -41.12 -24.10 18.76
N SER A 161 -41.73 -22.98 19.15
CA SER A 161 -43.19 -22.91 19.33
C SER A 161 -43.98 -23.13 18.03
N LYS A 162 -43.32 -23.06 16.86
CA LYS A 162 -43.93 -23.22 15.54
C LYS A 162 -43.67 -24.56 14.86
N THR A 163 -42.93 -25.49 15.46
CA THR A 163 -42.76 -26.82 14.88
C THR A 163 -43.99 -27.66 15.20
N THR A 164 -44.97 -27.68 14.28
CA THR A 164 -46.10 -28.61 14.32
C THR A 164 -45.55 -30.04 14.31
N THR A 165 -45.78 -30.78 15.39
CA THR A 165 -45.54 -32.23 15.45
C THR A 165 -46.32 -32.87 14.32
N MET A 166 -45.63 -33.37 13.29
CA MET A 166 -46.23 -34.26 12.30
C MET A 166 -46.45 -35.59 13.02
N ASP A 167 -47.68 -35.84 13.44
CA ASP A 167 -48.10 -37.10 14.01
C ASP A 167 -47.77 -38.25 13.04
N SER A 168 -47.07 -39.25 13.56
CA SER A 168 -46.61 -40.41 12.79
C SER A 168 -47.78 -41.35 12.50
N VAL A 169 -47.90 -41.77 11.23
CA VAL A 169 -48.82 -42.83 10.75
C VAL A 169 -48.38 -44.19 11.27
#